data_AF-A0A9D7A6Z0-F1
#
_entry.id   AF-A0A9D7A6Z0-F1
#
_cell.length_a   1.000
_cell.length_b   1.000
_cell.length_c   1.000
_cell.angle_alpha   90.00
_cell.angle_beta   90.00
_cell.angle_gamma   90.00
#
_symmetry.space_group_name_H-M   'P 1'
#
loop_
_entity.id
_entity.type
_entity.pdbx_description
1 polymer ?
#
loop_
_entity_poly.entity_id
_entity_poly.type
_entity_poly.pdbx_seq_one_letter_code
_entity_poly.pdbx_strand_id
1 'polypeptide(L)'
;INAVNIIDVMDGLAGGVSLVACVWLFVVAVINHDMMIAVMLAALAGSLIGFLRFNFHPARIYLGDSGSLFTGLMLGALAMIGKYTAVNPVSLLAPVFVLGVPIFDTLFVMYIRRLRGLPVFLGSPDHFALRLRRWALSVPQVAVLSYGVAFVLGGIGVAIMFVRTEIALGLVAGTILLGIVAALWLQRIDMSKPADTTHLPESSPATASKAP
;
A
#
# COMPACT_ATOMS: atom_id res chain seq x y z
N ILE A 1 -8.97 -5.41 -4.64
CA ILE A 1 -8.36 -6.77 -4.68
C ILE A 1 -6.90 -6.70 -5.10
N ASN A 2 -6.56 -6.70 -6.40
CA ASN A 2 -5.18 -6.87 -6.88
C ASN A 2 -4.16 -5.86 -6.36
N ALA A 3 -4.58 -4.62 -6.08
CA ALA A 3 -3.69 -3.59 -5.57
C ALA A 3 -3.00 -3.97 -4.24
N VAL A 4 -3.67 -4.73 -3.35
CA VAL A 4 -3.06 -5.22 -2.10
C VAL A 4 -2.08 -6.35 -2.38
N ASN A 5 -2.40 -7.25 -3.32
CA ASN A 5 -1.49 -8.33 -3.72
C ASN A 5 -0.21 -7.79 -4.36
N ILE A 6 -0.34 -6.78 -5.21
CA ILE A 6 0.78 -6.13 -5.90
C ILE A 6 1.77 -5.49 -4.93
N ILE A 7 1.31 -4.95 -3.80
CA ILE A 7 2.20 -4.35 -2.79
C ILE A 7 2.75 -5.35 -1.77
N ASP A 8 2.37 -6.64 -1.83
CA ASP A 8 2.88 -7.70 -0.96
C ASP A 8 4.28 -8.19 -1.40
N VAL A 9 5.18 -7.22 -1.60
CA VAL A 9 6.56 -7.46 -2.10
C VAL A 9 7.61 -7.31 -0.99
N MET A 10 7.20 -6.99 0.23
CA MET A 10 8.09 -6.62 1.33
C MET A 10 7.45 -6.88 2.71
N ASP A 11 8.26 -7.39 3.64
CA ASP A 11 7.90 -7.64 5.04
C ASP A 11 7.18 -6.45 5.68
N GLY A 12 6.01 -6.70 6.27
CA GLY A 12 5.18 -5.70 6.95
C GLY A 12 4.39 -4.78 6.02
N LEU A 13 4.80 -4.60 4.76
CA LEU A 13 4.27 -3.54 3.89
C LEU A 13 2.77 -3.67 3.63
N ALA A 14 2.34 -4.76 2.99
CA ALA A 14 0.95 -4.96 2.60
C ALA A 14 0.02 -5.05 3.82
N GLY A 15 0.43 -5.80 4.85
CA GLY A 15 -0.34 -5.96 6.09
C GLY A 15 -0.53 -4.64 6.84
N GLY A 16 0.52 -3.84 6.97
CA GLY A 16 0.46 -2.59 7.74
C GLY A 16 -0.27 -1.47 7.00
N VAL A 17 -0.07 -1.35 5.69
CA VAL A 17 -0.86 -0.41 4.86
C VAL A 17 -2.34 -0.80 4.89
N SER A 18 -2.66 -2.09 4.82
CA SER A 18 -4.04 -2.58 4.94
C SER A 18 -4.64 -2.31 6.33
N LEU A 19 -3.84 -2.45 7.39
CA LEU A 19 -4.28 -2.13 8.75
C LEU A 19 -4.65 -0.64 8.89
N VAL A 20 -3.82 0.25 8.34
CA VAL A 20 -4.10 1.70 8.32
C VAL A 20 -5.38 2.00 7.54
N ALA A 21 -5.61 1.31 6.41
CA ALA A 21 -6.85 1.42 5.66
C ALA A 21 -8.06 0.95 6.48
N CYS A 22 -7.96 -0.17 7.21
CA CYS A 22 -9.00 -0.63 8.12
C CYS A 22 -9.36 0.43 9.16
N VAL A 23 -8.35 1.08 9.75
CA VAL A 23 -8.57 2.13 10.77
C VAL A 23 -9.37 3.31 10.19
N TRP A 24 -8.99 3.83 9.03
CA TRP A 24 -9.71 4.96 8.44
C TRP A 24 -11.13 4.59 7.98
N LEU A 25 -11.31 3.42 7.35
CA LEU A 25 -12.65 2.95 7.01
C LEU A 25 -13.49 2.71 8.28
N PHE A 26 -12.87 2.28 9.39
CA PHE A 26 -13.56 2.08 10.66
C PHE A 26 -14.06 3.42 11.20
N VAL A 27 -13.22 4.46 11.17
CA VAL A 27 -13.61 5.83 11.53
C VAL A 27 -14.81 6.28 10.68
N VAL A 28 -14.76 6.08 9.36
CA VAL A 28 -15.88 6.38 8.46
C VAL A 28 -17.15 5.62 8.85
N ALA A 29 -17.05 4.33 9.16
CA ALA A 29 -18.19 3.51 9.56
C ALA A 29 -18.83 4.01 10.87
N VAL A 30 -18.00 4.36 11.85
CA VAL A 30 -18.46 4.91 13.14
C VAL A 30 -19.15 6.27 12.96
N ILE A 31 -18.57 7.16 12.15
CA ILE A 31 -19.18 8.46 11.80
C ILE A 31 -20.57 8.28 11.18
N ASN A 32 -20.73 7.27 10.33
CA ASN A 32 -21.99 6.97 9.65
C ASN A 32 -22.96 6.11 10.49
N HIS A 33 -22.60 5.79 11.74
CA HIS A 33 -23.33 4.89 12.63
C HIS A 33 -23.56 3.47 12.04
N ASP A 34 -22.71 3.02 11.12
CA ASP A 34 -22.78 1.69 10.53
C ASP A 34 -21.97 0.69 11.36
N MET A 35 -22.61 0.16 12.41
CA MET A 35 -21.97 -0.75 13.36
C MET A 35 -21.58 -2.08 12.72
N MET A 36 -22.30 -2.53 11.69
CA MET A 36 -21.97 -3.79 11.02
C MET A 36 -20.64 -3.67 10.27
N ILE A 37 -20.46 -2.59 9.51
CA ILE A 37 -19.18 -2.30 8.82
C ILE A 37 -18.06 -2.07 9.84
N ALA A 38 -18.33 -1.33 10.91
CA ALA A 38 -17.34 -1.05 11.96
C ALA A 38 -16.81 -2.34 12.60
N VAL A 39 -17.68 -3.29 12.97
CA VAL A 39 -17.26 -4.57 13.55
C VAL A 39 -16.46 -5.41 12.56
N MET A 40 -16.85 -5.46 11.28
CA MET A 40 -16.10 -6.19 10.26
C MET A 40 -14.69 -5.63 10.06
N LEU A 41 -14.55 -4.29 10.05
CA LEU A 41 -13.26 -3.62 9.95
C LEU A 41 -12.40 -3.81 11.20
N ALA A 42 -13.01 -3.78 12.39
CA ALA A 42 -12.31 -4.04 13.64
C ALA A 42 -11.79 -5.49 13.70
N ALA A 43 -12.57 -6.47 13.24
CA ALA A 43 -12.16 -7.86 13.15
C ALA A 43 -10.99 -8.05 12.16
N LEU A 44 -11.07 -7.42 10.98
CA LEU A 44 -9.98 -7.44 9.99
C LEU A 44 -8.73 -6.72 10.50
N ALA A 45 -8.87 -5.59 11.19
CA ALA A 45 -7.76 -4.89 11.81
C ALA A 45 -7.10 -5.77 12.89
N GLY A 46 -7.88 -6.43 13.75
CA GLY A 46 -7.38 -7.33 14.77
C GLY A 46 -6.59 -8.51 14.20
N SER A 47 -7.08 -9.13 13.12
CA SER A 47 -6.35 -10.22 12.46
C SER A 47 -5.05 -9.74 11.80
N LEU A 48 -5.06 -8.55 11.17
CA LEU A 48 -3.86 -7.93 10.61
C LEU A 48 -2.83 -7.56 11.67
N ILE A 49 -3.25 -7.07 12.84
CA ILE A 49 -2.35 -6.81 13.98
C ILE A 49 -1.68 -8.11 14.44
N GLY A 50 -2.47 -9.17 14.62
CA GLY A 50 -1.96 -10.50 14.98
C GLY A 50 -0.97 -11.04 13.95
N PHE A 51 -1.28 -10.88 12.66
CA PHE A 51 -0.40 -11.25 11.55
C PHE A 51 0.90 -10.43 11.52
N LEU A 52 0.82 -9.11 11.64
CA LEU A 52 1.96 -8.20 11.60
C LEU A 52 2.97 -8.47 12.70
N ARG A 53 2.55 -8.98 13.86
CA ARG A 53 3.47 -9.43 14.91
C ARG A 53 4.49 -10.46 14.40
N PHE A 54 4.12 -11.26 13.41
CA PHE A 54 4.98 -12.30 12.81
C PHE A 54 5.50 -11.92 11.42
N ASN A 55 4.85 -10.99 10.71
CA ASN A 55 5.24 -10.56 9.38
C ASN A 55 6.13 -9.30 9.37
N PHE A 56 6.15 -8.50 10.44
CA PHE A 56 7.05 -7.36 10.53
C PHE A 56 8.52 -7.81 10.49
N HIS A 57 9.36 -7.06 9.79
CA HIS A 57 10.72 -7.46 9.47
C HIS A 57 11.57 -7.77 10.72
N PRO A 58 12.28 -8.92 10.76
CA PRO A 58 12.33 -9.98 9.74
C PRO A 58 11.10 -10.91 9.78
N ALA A 59 10.43 -11.11 8.64
CA ALA A 59 9.20 -11.88 8.55
C ALA A 59 9.40 -13.38 8.85
N ARG A 60 8.47 -13.97 9.62
CA ARG A 60 8.38 -15.42 9.90
C ARG A 60 7.29 -16.10 9.10
N ILE A 61 6.26 -15.34 8.74
CA ILE A 61 5.14 -15.78 7.90
C ILE A 61 4.89 -14.73 6.83
N TYR A 62 4.46 -15.18 5.66
CA TYR A 62 4.10 -14.32 4.52
C TYR A 62 2.58 -14.25 4.37
N LEU A 63 2.08 -13.12 3.86
CA LEU A 63 0.64 -12.94 3.66
C LEU A 63 0.16 -13.84 2.51
N GLY A 64 0.91 -13.86 1.42
CA GLY A 64 0.68 -14.71 0.25
C GLY A 64 -0.60 -14.32 -0.50
N ASP A 65 -0.83 -14.96 -1.65
CA ASP A 65 -1.98 -14.63 -2.51
C ASP A 65 -3.33 -14.78 -1.77
N SER A 66 -3.47 -15.82 -0.95
CA SER A 66 -4.71 -16.04 -0.19
C SER A 66 -5.01 -14.87 0.76
N GLY A 67 -4.01 -14.41 1.52
CA GLY A 67 -4.19 -13.33 2.48
C GLY A 67 -4.35 -11.97 1.81
N SER A 68 -3.56 -11.68 0.78
CA SER A 68 -3.52 -10.39 0.11
C SER A 68 -4.78 -10.14 -0.73
N LEU A 69 -5.27 -11.16 -1.45
CA LEU A 69 -6.49 -11.07 -2.24
C LEU A 69 -7.72 -10.97 -1.35
N PHE A 70 -7.79 -11.76 -0.27
CA PHE A 70 -8.87 -11.65 0.71
C PHE A 70 -8.91 -10.27 1.36
N THR A 71 -7.76 -9.77 1.82
CA THR A 71 -7.67 -8.44 2.44
C THR A 71 -8.08 -7.35 1.46
N GLY A 72 -7.59 -7.41 0.21
CA GLY A 72 -7.97 -6.47 -0.84
C GLY A 72 -9.42 -6.58 -1.31
N LEU A 73 -10.08 -7.73 -1.13
CA LEU A 73 -11.51 -7.90 -1.35
C LEU A 73 -12.31 -7.27 -0.22
N MET A 74 -11.98 -7.60 1.02
CA MET A 74 -12.67 -7.06 2.20
C MET A 74 -12.59 -5.54 2.26
N LEU A 75 -11.39 -4.97 2.11
CA LEU A 75 -11.20 -3.52 2.08
C LEU A 75 -11.99 -2.86 0.95
N GLY A 76 -11.96 -3.43 -0.26
CA GLY A 76 -12.70 -2.89 -1.40
C GLY A 76 -14.21 -2.96 -1.20
N ALA A 77 -14.73 -4.09 -0.74
CA ALA A 77 -16.17 -4.29 -0.51
C ALA A 77 -16.69 -3.36 0.59
N LEU A 78 -16.01 -3.30 1.74
CA LEU A 78 -16.40 -2.44 2.86
C LEU A 78 -16.27 -0.96 2.50
N ALA A 79 -15.25 -0.58 1.73
CA ALA A 79 -15.10 0.77 1.21
C ALA A 79 -16.24 1.15 0.25
N MET A 80 -16.72 0.23 -0.61
CA MET A 80 -17.82 0.52 -1.54
C MET A 80 -19.18 0.67 -0.87
N ILE A 81 -19.45 -0.08 0.20
CA ILE A 81 -20.74 -0.01 0.92
C ILE A 81 -20.80 1.23 1.83
N GLY A 82 -19.65 1.77 2.23
CA GLY A 82 -19.55 2.99 3.03
C GLY A 82 -20.23 4.22 2.41
N LYS A 83 -20.67 5.15 3.26
CA LYS A 83 -21.33 6.40 2.86
C LYS A 83 -20.37 7.58 3.00
N TYR A 84 -20.24 8.40 1.94
CA TYR A 84 -19.24 9.48 1.90
C TYR A 84 -19.79 10.85 1.49
N THR A 85 -20.87 10.91 0.72
CA THR A 85 -21.28 12.12 -0.04
C THR A 85 -22.27 13.02 0.70
N ALA A 86 -22.28 12.99 2.04
CA ALA A 86 -23.25 13.74 2.84
C ALA A 86 -23.11 15.27 2.70
N VAL A 87 -21.88 15.78 2.60
CA VAL A 87 -21.59 17.23 2.53
C VAL A 87 -21.33 17.69 1.09
N ASN A 88 -20.59 16.89 0.32
CA ASN A 88 -20.21 17.23 -1.05
C ASN A 88 -20.03 15.94 -1.89
N PRO A 89 -20.18 16.01 -3.23
CA PRO A 89 -20.04 14.84 -4.09
C PRO A 89 -18.58 14.39 -4.29
N VAL A 90 -17.60 15.27 -4.09
CA VAL A 90 -16.16 14.96 -4.25
C VAL A 90 -15.71 13.92 -3.22
N SER A 91 -16.37 13.87 -2.07
CA SER A 91 -16.16 12.87 -1.02
C SER A 91 -16.33 11.43 -1.49
N LEU A 92 -16.94 11.16 -2.64
CA LEU A 92 -16.95 9.82 -3.25
C LEU A 92 -15.52 9.28 -3.49
N LEU A 93 -14.52 10.16 -3.56
CA LEU A 93 -13.11 9.79 -3.66
C LEU A 93 -12.47 9.37 -2.33
N ALA A 94 -13.10 9.63 -1.17
CA ALA A 94 -12.55 9.29 0.15
C ALA A 94 -11.98 7.86 0.25
N PRO A 95 -12.67 6.78 -0.17
CA PRO A 95 -12.10 5.43 -0.13
C PRO A 95 -10.88 5.24 -1.04
N VAL A 96 -10.77 6.00 -2.14
CA VAL A 96 -9.59 5.98 -3.02
C VAL A 96 -8.38 6.56 -2.30
N PHE A 97 -8.56 7.60 -1.49
CA PHE A 97 -7.51 8.18 -0.66
C PHE A 97 -7.08 7.23 0.46
N VAL A 98 -8.03 6.57 1.12
CA VAL A 98 -7.74 5.57 2.15
C VAL A 98 -6.92 4.40 1.58
N LEU A 99 -7.20 3.98 0.34
CA LEU A 99 -6.44 2.96 -0.39
C LEU A 99 -5.34 3.57 -1.29
N GLY A 100 -4.91 4.80 -1.00
CA GLY A 100 -4.06 5.58 -1.90
C GLY A 100 -2.71 4.92 -2.17
N VAL A 101 -2.06 4.32 -1.16
CA VAL A 101 -0.76 3.63 -1.32
C VAL A 101 -0.83 2.42 -2.28
N PRO A 102 -1.70 1.42 -2.07
CA PRO A 102 -1.80 0.28 -2.99
C PRO A 102 -2.26 0.69 -4.40
N ILE A 103 -3.15 1.68 -4.51
CA ILE A 103 -3.59 2.21 -5.80
C ILE A 103 -2.43 2.92 -6.51
N PHE A 104 -1.67 3.76 -5.79
CA PHE A 104 -0.51 4.47 -6.32
C PHE A 104 0.53 3.50 -6.86
N ASP A 105 0.92 2.47 -6.10
CA ASP A 105 1.92 1.50 -6.58
C ASP A 105 1.45 0.77 -7.84
N THR A 106 0.18 0.35 -7.87
CA THR A 106 -0.42 -0.32 -9.02
C THR A 106 -0.35 0.57 -10.27
N LEU A 107 -0.79 1.83 -10.15
CA LEU A 107 -0.74 2.78 -11.26
C LEU A 107 0.69 3.12 -11.67
N PHE A 108 1.60 3.24 -10.71
CA PHE A 108 3.00 3.55 -10.95
C PHE A 108 3.70 2.42 -11.71
N VAL A 109 3.52 1.17 -11.29
CA VAL A 109 4.06 0.00 -11.99
C VAL A 109 3.47 -0.12 -13.42
N MET A 110 2.16 0.10 -13.58
CA MET A 110 1.53 0.13 -14.91
C MET A 110 2.11 1.23 -15.81
N TYR A 111 2.34 2.42 -15.27
CA TYR A 111 2.94 3.55 -15.99
C TYR A 111 4.38 3.24 -16.45
N ILE A 112 5.24 2.76 -15.55
CA ILE A 112 6.63 2.42 -15.89
C ILE A 112 6.70 1.31 -16.95
N ARG A 113 5.84 0.30 -16.84
CA ARG A 113 5.77 -0.78 -17.85
C ARG A 113 5.34 -0.28 -19.21
N ARG A 114 4.34 0.61 -19.25
CA ARG A 114 3.90 1.23 -20.51
C ARG A 114 5.03 1.99 -21.19
N LEU A 115 5.85 2.73 -20.42
CA LEU A 115 7.02 3.42 -20.96
C LEU A 115 8.09 2.46 -21.50
N ARG A 116 8.20 1.26 -20.94
CA ARG A 116 9.16 0.23 -21.36
C ARG A 116 8.62 -0.76 -22.39
N GLY A 117 7.36 -0.64 -22.81
CA GLY A 117 6.71 -1.58 -23.73
C GLY A 117 6.55 -2.99 -23.16
N LEU A 118 6.54 -3.14 -21.83
CA LEU A 118 6.42 -4.43 -21.15
C LEU A 118 4.96 -4.78 -20.82
N PRO A 119 4.57 -6.07 -20.85
CA PRO A 119 3.23 -6.49 -20.44
C PRO A 119 2.94 -6.17 -18.97
N VAL A 120 1.67 -5.85 -18.68
CA VAL A 120 1.19 -5.50 -17.33
C VAL A 120 1.22 -6.69 -16.35
N PHE A 121 1.27 -7.93 -16.84
CA PHE A 121 1.17 -9.15 -16.03
C PHE A 121 2.50 -9.85 -15.68
N LEU A 122 3.66 -9.39 -16.19
CA LEU A 122 4.95 -9.93 -15.75
C LEU A 122 5.29 -9.50 -14.31
N GLY A 123 6.20 -10.15 -13.60
CA GLY A 123 6.79 -9.55 -12.39
C GLY A 123 7.62 -8.30 -12.76
N SER A 124 7.55 -7.22 -11.99
CA SER A 124 8.35 -6.01 -12.24
C SER A 124 9.10 -5.60 -10.98
N PRO A 125 10.39 -5.27 -11.06
CA PRO A 125 11.12 -4.74 -9.91
C PRO A 125 10.76 -3.27 -9.62
N ASP A 126 9.83 -2.67 -10.36
CA ASP A 126 9.60 -1.22 -10.36
C ASP A 126 8.63 -0.73 -9.28
N HIS A 127 8.20 -1.59 -8.34
CA HIS A 127 7.38 -1.18 -7.20
C HIS A 127 8.06 -0.05 -6.42
N PHE A 128 7.27 0.90 -5.89
CA PHE A 128 7.82 2.04 -5.16
C PHE A 128 8.68 1.57 -3.97
N ALA A 129 8.25 0.50 -3.30
CA ALA A 129 8.94 -0.03 -2.13
C ALA A 129 10.35 -0.55 -2.50
N LEU A 130 10.48 -1.23 -3.64
CA LEU A 130 11.77 -1.73 -4.13
C LEU A 130 12.68 -0.59 -4.61
N ARG A 131 12.11 0.47 -5.19
CA ARG A 131 12.85 1.69 -5.56
C ARG A 131 13.37 2.43 -4.32
N LEU A 132 12.55 2.57 -3.27
CA LEU A 132 12.98 3.16 -2.00
C LEU A 132 14.08 2.33 -1.33
N ARG A 133 14.05 1.00 -1.43
CA ARG A 133 15.15 0.13 -0.98
C ARG A 133 16.44 0.42 -1.75
N ARG A 134 16.37 0.61 -3.06
CA ARG A 134 17.54 1.00 -3.86
C ARG A 134 18.05 2.40 -3.52
N TRP A 135 17.18 3.29 -3.08
CA TRP A 135 17.55 4.59 -2.54
C TRP A 135 18.12 4.53 -1.09
N ALA A 136 18.50 3.33 -0.64
CA ALA A 136 19.17 3.05 0.63
C ALA A 136 18.29 3.05 1.89
N LEU A 137 16.96 2.93 1.78
CA LEU A 137 16.11 2.71 2.96
C LEU A 137 16.16 1.23 3.39
N SER A 138 16.10 0.99 4.70
CA SER A 138 15.91 -0.35 5.27
C SER A 138 14.47 -0.86 5.04
N VAL A 139 14.25 -2.18 5.09
CA VAL A 139 12.89 -2.75 4.96
C VAL A 139 11.91 -2.14 5.98
N PRO A 140 12.23 -2.07 7.29
CA PRO A 140 11.35 -1.42 8.26
C PRO A 140 11.08 0.06 7.96
N GLN A 141 12.08 0.79 7.47
CA GLN A 141 11.92 2.21 7.13
C GLN A 141 10.92 2.40 5.99
N VAL A 142 10.99 1.58 4.94
CA VAL A 142 10.03 1.65 3.82
C VAL A 142 8.62 1.29 4.29
N ALA A 143 8.46 0.26 5.12
CA ALA A 143 7.16 -0.13 5.66
C ALA A 143 6.55 0.99 6.52
N VAL A 144 7.29 1.52 7.51
CA VAL A 144 6.82 2.57 8.41
C VAL A 144 6.53 3.88 7.66
N LEU A 145 7.37 4.26 6.70
CA LEU A 145 7.11 5.41 5.84
C LEU A 145 5.79 5.23 5.07
N SER A 146 5.56 4.04 4.52
CA SER A 146 4.33 3.71 3.80
C SER A 146 3.10 3.78 4.71
N TYR A 147 3.22 3.39 5.98
CA TYR A 147 2.13 3.55 6.95
C TYR A 147 1.85 5.03 7.23
N GLY A 148 2.89 5.85 7.38
CA GLY A 148 2.74 7.29 7.58
C GLY A 148 2.05 7.96 6.39
N VAL A 149 2.47 7.64 5.16
CA VAL A 149 1.83 8.12 3.93
C VAL A 149 0.37 7.64 3.85
N ALA A 150 0.11 6.34 4.08
CA ALA A 150 -1.25 5.80 4.10
C ALA A 150 -2.13 6.50 5.15
N PHE A 151 -1.56 6.82 6.31
CA PHE A 151 -2.28 7.47 7.39
C PHE A 151 -2.66 8.91 7.01
N VAL A 152 -1.72 9.67 6.43
CA VAL A 152 -1.98 11.03 5.92
C VAL A 152 -3.02 11.01 4.79
N LEU A 153 -2.88 10.11 3.82
CA LEU A 153 -3.82 10.00 2.71
C LEU A 153 -5.22 9.63 3.20
N GLY A 154 -5.36 8.65 4.09
CA GLY A 154 -6.65 8.30 4.68
C GLY A 154 -7.25 9.45 5.51
N GLY A 155 -6.43 10.21 6.23
CA GLY A 155 -6.86 11.41 6.95
C GLY A 155 -7.38 12.50 6.01
N ILE A 156 -6.71 12.72 4.87
CA ILE A 156 -7.21 13.61 3.81
C ILE A 156 -8.53 13.08 3.25
N GLY A 157 -8.62 11.76 3.00
CA GLY A 157 -9.84 11.09 2.54
C GLY A 157 -11.04 11.29 3.47
N VAL A 158 -10.83 11.23 4.79
CA VAL A 158 -11.87 11.54 5.77
C VAL A 158 -12.14 13.05 5.82
N ALA A 159 -11.11 13.90 5.78
CA ALA A 159 -11.27 15.34 5.83
C ALA A 159 -12.12 15.89 4.66
N ILE A 160 -11.95 15.36 3.45
CA ILE A 160 -12.76 15.79 2.30
C ILE A 160 -14.26 15.54 2.50
N MET A 161 -14.65 14.60 3.38
CA MET A 161 -16.05 14.33 3.72
C MET A 161 -16.74 15.47 4.47
N PHE A 162 -15.96 16.35 5.12
CA PHE A 162 -16.50 17.37 6.05
C PHE A 162 -16.30 18.80 5.58
N VAL A 163 -15.58 19.02 4.48
CA VAL A 163 -15.30 20.37 3.96
C VAL A 163 -16.20 20.71 2.78
N ARG A 164 -16.27 22.01 2.45
CA ARG A 164 -16.97 22.48 1.26
C ARG A 164 -16.28 21.98 -0.02
N THR A 165 -17.04 21.88 -1.10
CA THR A 165 -16.59 21.33 -2.39
C THR A 165 -15.32 21.99 -2.90
N GLU A 166 -15.16 23.31 -2.76
CA GLU A 166 -13.98 24.04 -3.26
C GLU A 166 -12.70 23.62 -2.52
N ILE A 167 -12.80 23.45 -1.20
CA ILE A 167 -11.69 23.00 -0.36
C ILE A 167 -11.39 21.54 -0.65
N ALA A 168 -12.42 20.70 -0.81
CA ALA A 168 -12.25 19.29 -1.17
C ALA A 168 -11.50 19.15 -2.52
N LEU A 169 -11.88 19.94 -3.53
CA LEU A 169 -11.19 19.97 -4.82
C LEU A 169 -9.73 20.41 -4.68
N GLY A 170 -9.45 21.42 -3.85
CA GLY A 170 -8.09 21.87 -3.56
C GLY A 170 -7.23 20.77 -2.92
N LEU A 171 -7.78 20.06 -1.93
CA LEU A 171 -7.10 18.92 -1.29
C LEU A 171 -6.85 17.78 -2.29
N VAL A 172 -7.83 17.47 -3.13
CA VAL A 172 -7.71 16.42 -4.15
C VAL A 172 -6.63 16.78 -5.17
N ALA A 173 -6.69 17.99 -5.73
CA ALA A 173 -5.72 18.47 -6.71
C ALA A 173 -4.30 18.52 -6.14
N GLY A 174 -4.14 19.04 -4.91
CA GLY A 174 -2.85 19.06 -4.22
C GLY A 174 -2.27 17.66 -4.00
N THR A 175 -3.11 16.70 -3.60
CA THR A 175 -2.66 15.31 -3.39
C THR A 175 -2.28 14.63 -4.70
N ILE A 176 -3.05 14.83 -5.77
CA ILE A 176 -2.72 14.31 -7.11
C ILE A 176 -1.39 14.89 -7.59
N LEU A 177 -1.19 16.21 -7.44
CA LEU A 177 0.06 16.87 -7.82
C LEU A 177 1.26 16.29 -7.05
N LEU A 178 1.14 16.12 -5.73
CA LEU A 178 2.19 15.51 -4.92
C LEU A 178 2.46 14.05 -5.34
N GLY A 179 1.42 13.29 -5.67
CA GLY A 179 1.54 11.94 -6.21
C GLY A 179 2.30 11.89 -7.54
N ILE A 180 2.03 12.83 -8.45
CA ILE A 180 2.75 12.95 -9.73
C ILE A 180 4.22 13.30 -9.48
N VAL A 181 4.50 14.28 -8.61
CA VAL A 181 5.88 14.65 -8.26
C VAL A 181 6.63 13.45 -7.65
N ALA A 182 5.99 12.71 -6.75
CA ALA A 182 6.57 11.50 -6.16
C ALA A 182 6.84 10.42 -7.22
N ALA A 183 5.91 10.19 -8.15
CA ALA A 183 6.10 9.23 -9.25
C ALA A 183 7.27 9.62 -10.17
N LEU A 184 7.37 10.89 -10.55
CA LEU A 184 8.47 11.40 -11.37
C LEU A 184 9.82 11.31 -10.64
N TRP A 185 9.84 11.56 -9.33
CA TRP A 185 11.03 11.40 -8.51
C TRP A 185 11.45 9.93 -8.41
N LEU A 186 10.51 9.02 -8.10
CA LEU A 186 10.76 7.58 -8.03
C LEU A 186 11.24 7.00 -9.36
N GLN A 187 10.75 7.52 -10.49
CA GLN A 187 11.17 7.11 -11.83
C GLN A 187 12.67 7.35 -12.07
N ARG A 188 13.27 8.37 -11.44
CA ARG A 188 14.72 8.68 -11.59
C ARG A 188 15.63 7.65 -10.93
N ILE A 189 15.10 6.83 -10.03
CA ILE A 189 15.86 5.75 -9.39
C ILE A 189 16.08 4.64 -10.42
N ASP A 190 17.34 4.39 -10.78
CA ASP A 190 17.69 3.42 -11.81
C ASP A 190 17.51 1.98 -11.30
N MET A 191 16.62 1.24 -11.96
CA MET A 191 16.33 -0.16 -11.65
C MET A 191 17.12 -1.16 -12.52
N SER A 192 17.95 -0.69 -13.46
CA SER A 192 18.62 -1.52 -14.47
C SER A 192 19.93 -2.17 -14.00
N LYS A 193 20.64 -1.56 -13.06
CA LYS A 193 21.88 -2.13 -12.50
C LYS A 193 21.57 -3.15 -11.39
N PRO A 194 22.30 -4.29 -11.30
CA PRO A 194 22.23 -5.16 -10.14
C PRO A 194 22.54 -4.36 -8.86
N ALA A 195 21.89 -4.70 -7.74
CA ALA A 195 22.28 -4.14 -6.44
C ALA A 195 23.76 -4.48 -6.20
N ASP A 196 24.54 -3.49 -5.78
CA ASP A 196 25.97 -3.68 -5.55
C ASP A 196 26.18 -4.71 -4.43
N THR A 197 26.65 -5.91 -4.78
CA THR A 197 26.85 -7.04 -3.86
C THR A 197 28.15 -6.92 -3.05
N THR A 198 28.83 -5.77 -3.11
CA THR A 198 30.14 -5.50 -2.47
C THR A 198 30.14 -5.54 -0.94
N HIS A 199 28.98 -5.73 -0.29
CA HIS A 199 28.86 -5.84 1.16
C HIS A 199 28.13 -7.10 1.66
N LEU A 200 27.92 -8.12 0.82
CA LEU A 200 27.52 -9.42 1.34
C LEU A 200 28.76 -10.08 1.99
N PRO A 201 28.74 -10.46 3.29
CA PRO A 201 29.77 -11.32 3.83
C PRO A 201 29.79 -12.60 3.00
N GLU A 202 30.98 -12.96 2.48
CA GLU A 202 31.21 -14.18 1.72
C GLU A 202 30.53 -15.36 2.43
N SER A 203 29.48 -15.92 1.82
CA SER A 203 29.00 -17.23 2.22
C SER A 203 30.10 -18.23 1.91
N SER A 204 30.73 -18.72 2.97
CA SER A 204 31.77 -19.76 2.99
C SER A 204 31.51 -20.88 1.96
N PRO A 205 32.52 -21.28 1.16
CA PRO A 205 32.39 -22.37 0.20
C PRO A 205 32.64 -23.73 0.86
N ALA A 206 31.58 -24.52 1.09
CA ALA A 206 31.57 -26.00 1.18
C ALA A 206 30.16 -26.41 1.65
N THR A 207 29.41 -27.31 1.02
CA THR A 207 29.79 -28.66 0.60
C THR A 207 28.95 -29.12 -0.58
N ALA A 208 29.60 -29.33 -1.73
CA ALA A 208 29.14 -30.32 -2.70
C ALA A 208 29.45 -31.71 -2.13
N SER A 209 28.44 -32.53 -1.84
CA SER A 209 28.61 -34.00 -1.77
C SER A 209 27.26 -34.72 -1.70
N LYS A 210 26.98 -35.45 -2.79
CA LYS A 210 26.28 -36.74 -2.86
C LYS A 210 24.75 -36.79 -2.75
N ALA A 211 24.15 -36.94 -3.94
CA ALA A 211 23.07 -37.90 -4.16
C ALA A 211 23.52 -39.32 -3.77
N PRO A 212 22.56 -40.17 -3.37
CA PRO A 212 22.11 -41.23 -4.28
C PRO A 212 20.67 -41.04 -4.78
#